data_AF-A0A8T5DXF1-F1
#
_entry.id   AF-A0A8T5DXF1-F1
#
_cell.length_a   1.000
_cell.length_b   1.000
_cell.length_c   1.000
_cell.angle_alpha   90.00
_cell.angle_beta   90.00
_cell.angle_gamma   90.00
#
_symmetry.space_group_name_H-M   'P 1'
#
loop_
_entity.id
_entity.type
_entity.pdbx_description
1 polymer ?
#
loop_
_entity_poly.entity_id
_entity_poly.type
_entity_poly.pdbx_seq_one_letter_code
_entity_poly.pdbx_strand_id
1 'polypeptide(L)'
;MNKNGKYAIVFAVVVACVLLTSIAVAGPKGGGGGPKPECNDKIDNDGDGYTDRKDDGCNGKKDNDESNCGDGTCEGSESSDNCVADCGPSTYCGDGTCDADEDCSSCSSDCGNCNSCTDSDNGYNVNTKGTVSGYDSGETYTYTDYCTTNATQLLEYYCIGDVWNSIPYNCNSNDTTSCVNGACI
;
A
#
# COMPACT_ATOMS: atom_id res chain seq x y z
N MET A 1 -76.87 51.46 41.83
CA MET A 1 -77.22 50.23 41.09
C MET A 1 -75.95 49.63 40.50
N ASN A 2 -75.77 48.34 40.73
CA ASN A 2 -74.54 47.55 40.72
C ASN A 2 -74.06 47.21 39.28
N LYS A 3 -72.76 47.34 38.96
CA LYS A 3 -72.15 46.98 37.65
C LYS A 3 -70.95 46.02 37.73
N ASN A 4 -70.81 45.23 38.80
CA ASN A 4 -69.62 44.37 38.96
C ASN A 4 -69.85 42.87 38.69
N GLY A 5 -70.95 42.48 38.04
CA GLY A 5 -71.35 41.07 37.85
C GLY A 5 -70.97 40.40 36.52
N LYS A 6 -69.96 40.87 35.78
CA LYS A 6 -69.64 40.29 34.44
C LYS A 6 -68.21 39.73 34.27
N TYR A 7 -67.31 39.93 35.24
CA TYR A 7 -65.91 39.52 35.10
C TYR A 7 -65.56 38.17 35.75
N ALA A 8 -66.48 37.55 36.50
CA ALA A 8 -66.21 36.30 37.21
C ALA A 8 -66.36 35.02 36.36
N ILE A 9 -66.95 35.10 35.16
CA ILE A 9 -67.23 33.91 34.33
C ILE A 9 -66.16 33.66 33.25
N VAL A 10 -65.34 34.67 32.92
CA VAL A 10 -64.34 34.56 31.85
C VAL A 10 -63.09 33.76 32.28
N PHE A 11 -62.83 33.61 33.59
CA PHE A 11 -61.63 32.91 34.08
C PHE A 11 -61.75 31.37 34.12
N ALA A 12 -62.96 30.82 34.00
CA ALA A 12 -63.17 29.36 34.10
C ALA A 12 -63.01 28.61 32.76
N VAL A 13 -63.07 29.30 31.62
CA VAL A 13 -63.00 28.65 30.29
C VAL A 13 -61.56 28.51 29.80
N VAL A 14 -60.64 29.38 30.22
CA VAL A 14 -59.25 29.36 29.75
C VAL A 14 -58.42 28.23 30.36
N VAL A 15 -58.82 27.68 31.52
CA VAL A 15 -58.07 26.60 32.21
C VAL A 15 -58.43 25.20 31.68
N ALA A 16 -59.56 25.03 30.99
CA ALA A 16 -59.98 23.71 30.48
C ALA A 16 -59.38 23.32 29.12
N CYS A 17 -58.90 24.27 28.31
CA CYS A 17 -58.29 23.99 27.00
C CYS A 17 -56.81 23.58 27.07
N VAL A 18 -56.14 23.75 28.20
CA VAL A 18 -54.69 23.45 28.34
C VAL A 18 -54.42 22.01 28.82
N LEU A 19 -55.47 21.22 29.11
CA LEU A 19 -55.31 19.89 29.73
C LEU A 19 -55.74 18.69 28.87
N LEU A 20 -56.05 18.85 27.57
CA LEU A 20 -56.46 17.71 26.72
C LEU A 20 -55.80 17.60 25.34
N THR A 21 -54.88 18.48 24.95
CA THR A 21 -53.98 18.16 23.83
C THR A 21 -52.72 17.55 24.38
N SER A 22 -52.80 16.25 24.68
CA SER A 22 -51.64 15.37 24.69
C SER A 22 -50.98 15.42 23.32
N ILE A 23 -50.21 16.48 23.07
CA ILE A 23 -49.22 16.47 21.99
C ILE A 23 -48.17 15.47 22.47
N ALA A 24 -48.34 14.22 22.07
CA ALA A 24 -47.23 13.31 21.93
C ALA A 24 -46.30 13.96 20.88
N VAL A 25 -45.42 14.84 21.34
CA VAL A 25 -44.20 15.14 20.60
C VAL A 25 -43.44 13.82 20.62
N ALA A 26 -43.65 13.02 19.57
CA ALA A 26 -42.67 12.05 19.16
C ALA A 26 -41.41 12.87 18.86
N GLY A 27 -40.54 13.02 19.87
CA GLY A 27 -39.17 13.41 19.62
C GLY A 27 -38.60 12.47 18.56
N PRO A 28 -37.72 12.95 17.66
CA PRO A 28 -37.11 12.09 16.66
C PRO A 28 -36.46 10.90 17.39
N LYS A 29 -37.05 9.71 17.20
CA LYS A 29 -36.39 8.45 17.46
C LYS A 29 -35.41 8.23 16.31
N GLY A 30 -34.13 8.28 16.61
CA GLY A 30 -33.04 7.95 15.71
C GLY A 30 -31.76 8.42 16.39
N GLY A 31 -31.18 7.64 17.29
CA GLY A 31 -30.60 6.35 16.96
C GLY A 31 -29.15 6.63 16.62
N GLY A 32 -28.28 6.58 17.63
CA GLY A 32 -26.84 6.77 17.45
C GLY A 32 -26.32 5.73 16.47
N GLY A 33 -26.04 6.17 15.26
CA GLY A 33 -25.17 5.51 14.30
C GLY A 33 -24.18 6.57 13.88
N GLY A 34 -22.90 6.23 13.84
CA GLY A 34 -21.88 7.08 13.24
C GLY A 34 -22.19 7.39 11.77
N PRO A 35 -21.31 8.13 11.07
CA PRO A 35 -21.39 8.24 9.62
C PRO A 35 -21.61 6.84 9.02
N LYS A 36 -22.58 6.74 8.10
CA LYS A 36 -22.84 5.47 7.44
C LYS A 36 -21.62 5.13 6.58
N PRO A 37 -21.29 3.84 6.44
CA PRO A 37 -20.27 3.41 5.49
C PRO A 37 -20.60 3.93 4.09
N GLU A 38 -19.59 4.40 3.36
CA GLU A 38 -19.72 5.04 2.03
C GLU A 38 -20.59 4.19 1.10
N CYS A 39 -20.33 2.88 1.04
CA CYS A 39 -21.12 1.90 0.29
C CYS A 39 -22.57 1.65 0.77
N ASN A 40 -23.09 2.48 1.68
CA ASN A 40 -24.45 2.44 2.22
C ASN A 40 -24.90 3.81 2.80
N ASP A 41 -24.41 4.93 2.27
CA ASP A 41 -24.81 6.29 2.67
C ASP A 41 -25.58 7.10 1.61
N LYS A 42 -25.66 6.60 0.37
CA LYS A 42 -26.32 7.17 -0.82
C LYS A 42 -25.64 8.41 -1.41
N ILE A 43 -24.38 8.63 -1.10
CA ILE A 43 -23.52 9.60 -1.75
C ILE A 43 -22.64 8.83 -2.75
N ASP A 44 -22.11 9.57 -3.71
CA ASP A 44 -21.12 9.12 -4.69
C ASP A 44 -19.80 9.71 -4.18
N ASN A 45 -19.09 8.93 -3.35
CA ASN A 45 -17.97 9.43 -2.55
C ASN A 45 -16.68 9.55 -3.35
N ASP A 46 -16.58 8.80 -4.44
CA ASP A 46 -15.44 8.81 -5.35
C ASP A 46 -15.74 9.65 -6.60
N GLY A 47 -16.96 9.70 -7.12
CA GLY A 47 -17.39 10.62 -8.18
C GLY A 47 -17.56 9.97 -9.55
N ASP A 48 -17.59 8.63 -9.61
CA ASP A 48 -17.64 7.84 -10.84
C ASP A 48 -19.06 7.78 -11.46
N GLY A 49 -20.06 8.28 -10.72
CA GLY A 49 -21.47 8.32 -11.09
C GLY A 49 -22.29 7.10 -10.65
N TYR A 50 -21.70 6.18 -9.89
CA TYR A 50 -22.33 5.10 -9.15
C TYR A 50 -22.42 5.46 -7.66
N THR A 51 -23.11 4.62 -6.88
CA THR A 51 -23.44 4.91 -5.47
C THR A 51 -23.70 3.61 -4.75
N ASP A 52 -23.23 3.49 -3.50
CA ASP A 52 -23.50 2.37 -2.62
C ASP A 52 -23.21 1.00 -3.28
N ARG A 53 -24.08 0.01 -3.04
CA ARG A 53 -24.08 -1.33 -3.65
C ARG A 53 -24.24 -1.39 -5.17
N LYS A 54 -24.47 -0.27 -5.84
CA LYS A 54 -24.51 -0.18 -7.31
C LYS A 54 -23.11 0.14 -7.86
N ASP A 55 -22.25 0.65 -7.01
CA ASP A 55 -20.85 0.91 -7.25
C ASP A 55 -20.06 -0.41 -7.32
N ASP A 56 -19.11 -0.49 -8.26
CA ASP A 56 -18.28 -1.67 -8.45
C ASP A 56 -17.10 -1.71 -7.46
N GLY A 57 -16.70 -0.58 -6.86
CA GLY A 57 -15.72 -0.53 -5.77
C GLY A 57 -16.28 -0.97 -4.41
N CYS A 58 -17.60 -1.07 -4.29
CA CYS A 58 -18.23 -1.51 -3.06
C CYS A 58 -18.25 -3.03 -2.82
N ASN A 59 -17.38 -3.51 -1.91
CA ASN A 59 -17.34 -4.92 -1.50
C ASN A 59 -18.42 -5.30 -0.45
N GLY A 60 -19.23 -4.34 0.02
CA GLY A 60 -20.38 -4.63 0.87
C GLY A 60 -20.98 -3.40 1.57
N LYS A 61 -22.13 -3.57 2.23
CA LYS A 61 -22.85 -2.44 2.90
C LYS A 61 -22.15 -1.84 4.13
N LYS A 62 -21.04 -2.44 4.56
CA LYS A 62 -20.21 -1.95 5.67
C LYS A 62 -18.88 -1.42 5.17
N ASP A 63 -18.65 -1.52 3.87
CA ASP A 63 -17.48 -1.00 3.22
C ASP A 63 -17.56 0.52 3.20
N ASN A 64 -16.42 1.16 3.39
CA ASN A 64 -16.31 2.61 3.53
C ASN A 64 -15.29 3.14 2.51
N ASP A 65 -15.23 2.47 1.37
CA ASP A 65 -14.38 2.79 0.23
C ASP A 65 -15.21 2.43 -1.01
N GLU A 66 -15.60 3.43 -1.79
CA GLU A 66 -16.30 3.25 -3.06
C GLU A 66 -15.31 3.16 -4.23
N SER A 67 -14.02 3.45 -4.02
CA SER A 67 -13.02 3.50 -5.08
C SER A 67 -12.76 2.13 -5.74
N ASN A 68 -12.79 2.07 -7.07
CA ASN A 68 -12.40 0.89 -7.85
C ASN A 68 -11.25 1.12 -8.84
N CYS A 69 -10.16 0.40 -8.60
CA CYS A 69 -9.07 0.42 -9.56
C CYS A 69 -9.37 -0.34 -10.86
N GLY A 70 -9.18 0.34 -11.98
CA GLY A 70 -9.27 -0.09 -13.36
C GLY A 70 -10.42 0.53 -14.18
N ASP A 71 -11.09 1.59 -13.72
CA ASP A 71 -12.25 2.19 -14.40
C ASP A 71 -11.91 3.37 -15.32
N GLY A 72 -10.67 3.86 -15.24
CA GLY A 72 -10.15 4.98 -16.04
C GLY A 72 -10.32 6.36 -15.41
N THR A 73 -10.70 6.47 -14.15
CA THR A 73 -10.78 7.73 -13.38
C THR A 73 -9.98 7.61 -12.08
N CYS A 74 -9.28 8.66 -11.67
CA CYS A 74 -8.48 8.66 -10.45
C CYS A 74 -9.18 9.43 -9.34
N GLU A 75 -9.76 8.71 -8.38
CA GLU A 75 -10.71 9.32 -7.45
C GLU A 75 -10.80 8.67 -6.07
N GLY A 76 -11.55 9.29 -5.16
CA GLY A 76 -11.70 8.83 -3.77
C GLY A 76 -10.38 8.59 -3.02
N SER A 77 -10.11 7.32 -2.69
CA SER A 77 -8.91 6.87 -1.96
C SER A 77 -7.79 6.33 -2.86
N GLU A 78 -7.96 6.44 -4.18
CA GLU A 78 -6.97 6.04 -5.15
C GLU A 78 -5.77 6.99 -5.19
N SER A 79 -4.62 6.39 -5.40
CA SER A 79 -3.35 7.05 -5.54
C SER A 79 -2.49 6.29 -6.54
N SER A 80 -1.38 6.90 -6.92
CA SER A 80 -0.33 6.24 -7.70
C SER A 80 0.32 5.04 -6.98
N ASP A 81 0.04 4.81 -5.68
CA ASP A 81 0.57 3.66 -4.94
C ASP A 81 -0.40 2.46 -4.93
N ASN A 82 -1.71 2.71 -4.86
CA ASN A 82 -2.73 1.65 -4.76
C ASN A 82 -3.54 1.45 -6.04
N CYS A 83 -3.52 2.41 -6.97
CA CYS A 83 -4.18 2.31 -8.27
C CYS A 83 -3.43 3.07 -9.40
N VAL A 84 -2.26 2.55 -9.77
CA VAL A 84 -1.50 3.04 -10.96
C VAL A 84 -2.31 2.97 -12.26
N ALA A 85 -3.28 2.04 -12.34
CA ALA A 85 -4.05 1.84 -13.57
C ALA A 85 -4.84 3.09 -13.98
N ASP A 86 -5.40 3.83 -13.01
CA ASP A 86 -6.27 4.97 -13.27
C ASP A 86 -5.66 6.31 -12.85
N CYS A 87 -4.96 6.33 -11.71
CA CYS A 87 -4.19 7.51 -11.27
C CYS A 87 -2.91 7.75 -12.04
N GLY A 88 -2.54 6.78 -12.88
CA GLY A 88 -1.25 6.74 -13.51
C GLY A 88 -0.12 6.52 -12.49
N PRO A 89 1.12 6.37 -12.97
CA PRO A 89 2.27 6.69 -12.14
C PRO A 89 2.08 8.10 -11.53
N SER A 90 2.64 8.36 -10.34
CA SER A 90 2.72 9.73 -9.82
C SER A 90 3.25 10.64 -10.94
N THR A 91 2.87 11.91 -10.99
CA THR A 91 3.13 12.90 -12.09
C THR A 91 4.57 12.95 -12.65
N TYR A 92 5.50 12.21 -12.06
CA TYR A 92 6.93 12.16 -12.30
C TYR A 92 7.38 10.81 -12.89
N CYS A 93 6.72 9.69 -12.57
CA CYS A 93 7.18 8.39 -13.03
C CYS A 93 6.76 8.10 -14.48
N GLY A 94 7.74 7.78 -15.33
CA GLY A 94 7.62 7.67 -16.79
C GLY A 94 7.94 8.97 -17.54
N ASP A 95 8.46 10.01 -16.88
CA ASP A 95 8.90 11.25 -17.51
C ASP A 95 10.35 11.18 -18.04
N GLY A 96 11.05 10.08 -17.73
CA GLY A 96 12.42 9.79 -18.16
C GLY A 96 13.50 10.37 -17.24
N THR A 97 13.14 10.92 -16.09
CA THR A 97 14.03 11.46 -15.06
C THR A 97 13.74 10.78 -13.73
N CYS A 98 14.78 10.36 -13.00
CA CYS A 98 14.62 9.89 -11.62
C CYS A 98 14.64 11.09 -10.67
N ASP A 99 13.46 11.53 -10.23
CA ASP A 99 13.29 12.69 -9.35
C ASP A 99 13.59 12.36 -7.88
N ALA A 100 13.70 13.40 -7.04
CA ALA A 100 14.14 13.24 -5.64
C ALA A 100 13.16 12.44 -4.75
N ASP A 101 11.90 12.35 -5.14
CA ASP A 101 10.86 11.57 -4.46
C ASP A 101 10.65 10.18 -5.13
N GLU A 102 11.54 9.79 -6.03
CA GLU A 102 11.52 8.53 -6.74
C GLU A 102 12.72 7.66 -6.37
N ASP A 103 12.49 6.36 -6.30
CA ASP A 103 13.54 5.37 -6.22
C ASP A 103 13.21 4.17 -7.11
N CYS A 104 14.13 3.21 -7.20
CA CYS A 104 13.94 2.01 -8.02
C CYS A 104 12.76 1.13 -7.56
N SER A 105 12.23 1.32 -6.34
CA SER A 105 11.06 0.59 -5.81
C SER A 105 9.75 1.32 -6.13
N SER A 106 9.75 2.65 -6.18
CA SER A 106 8.56 3.45 -6.53
C SER A 106 8.45 3.75 -8.03
N CYS A 107 9.57 3.88 -8.75
CA CYS A 107 9.61 4.12 -10.19
C CYS A 107 10.84 3.50 -10.88
N SER A 108 10.88 2.17 -10.99
CA SER A 108 11.95 1.47 -11.73
C SER A 108 12.06 1.84 -13.21
N SER A 109 11.01 2.41 -13.81
CA SER A 109 11.00 2.81 -15.22
C SER A 109 11.99 3.95 -15.50
N ASP A 110 12.12 4.89 -14.57
CA ASP A 110 12.98 6.07 -14.72
C ASP A 110 14.22 6.01 -13.83
N CYS A 111 14.11 5.44 -12.63
CA CYS A 111 15.23 5.25 -11.70
C CYS A 111 16.05 3.97 -11.94
N GLY A 112 15.62 3.13 -12.89
CA GLY A 112 16.26 1.84 -13.17
C GLY A 112 15.95 0.78 -12.12
N ASN A 113 16.61 -0.38 -12.26
CA ASN A 113 16.39 -1.50 -11.34
C ASN A 113 17.08 -1.27 -9.99
N CYS A 114 16.52 -1.85 -8.94
CA CYS A 114 17.21 -1.87 -7.65
C CYS A 114 18.46 -2.74 -7.69
N ASN A 115 19.46 -2.36 -6.90
CA ASN A 115 20.61 -3.22 -6.65
C ASN A 115 20.11 -4.57 -6.14
N SER A 116 20.69 -5.65 -6.68
CA SER A 116 20.32 -7.01 -6.34
C SER A 116 21.52 -7.92 -6.46
N CYS A 117 21.53 -8.97 -5.65
CA CYS A 117 22.54 -10.02 -5.71
C CYS A 117 21.88 -11.36 -5.45
N THR A 118 22.05 -12.30 -6.37
CA THR A 118 21.63 -13.70 -6.24
C THR A 118 22.85 -14.59 -6.34
N ASP A 119 22.94 -15.54 -5.43
CA ASP A 119 24.08 -16.44 -5.27
C ASP A 119 23.66 -17.90 -5.47
N SER A 120 24.38 -18.65 -6.31
CA SER A 120 23.99 -20.01 -6.68
C SER A 120 24.38 -21.10 -5.67
N ASP A 121 25.31 -20.83 -4.76
CA ASP A 121 25.78 -21.78 -3.74
C ASP A 121 25.63 -21.26 -2.30
N ASN A 122 24.84 -20.19 -2.16
CA ASN A 122 24.33 -19.62 -0.92
C ASN A 122 25.40 -18.97 -0.03
N GLY A 123 26.25 -18.14 -0.61
CA GLY A 123 27.14 -17.23 0.10
C GLY A 123 28.59 -17.68 0.00
N TYR A 124 29.33 -17.57 1.09
CA TYR A 124 30.73 -17.97 1.10
C TYR A 124 30.88 -19.50 1.20
N ASN A 125 30.88 -20.20 0.06
CA ASN A 125 30.91 -21.66 -0.06
C ASN A 125 32.02 -22.15 -1.00
N VAL A 126 33.26 -22.09 -0.49
CA VAL A 126 34.49 -22.44 -1.22
C VAL A 126 34.57 -23.86 -1.78
N ASN A 127 33.67 -24.78 -1.41
CA ASN A 127 33.69 -26.19 -1.84
C ASN A 127 32.77 -26.46 -3.03
N THR A 128 31.95 -25.49 -3.41
CA THR A 128 31.03 -25.56 -4.56
C THR A 128 31.42 -24.46 -5.52
N LYS A 129 31.23 -24.68 -6.82
CA LYS A 129 31.39 -23.61 -7.79
C LYS A 129 30.13 -22.75 -7.79
N GLY A 130 30.24 -21.55 -7.29
CA GLY A 130 29.21 -20.53 -7.25
C GLY A 130 29.24 -19.56 -8.42
N THR A 131 28.13 -18.87 -8.59
CA THR A 131 27.97 -17.73 -9.47
C THR A 131 27.05 -16.73 -8.78
N VAL A 132 27.56 -15.51 -8.63
CA VAL A 132 26.74 -14.35 -8.27
C VAL A 132 26.25 -13.65 -9.53
N SER A 133 25.00 -13.23 -9.50
CA SER A 133 24.41 -12.44 -10.58
C SER A 133 23.41 -11.45 -10.02
N GLY A 134 23.22 -10.33 -10.71
CA GLY A 134 22.29 -9.32 -10.25
C GLY A 134 22.43 -8.02 -11.02
N TYR A 135 21.99 -6.94 -10.37
CA TYR A 135 22.04 -5.58 -10.89
C TYR A 135 22.79 -4.70 -9.91
N ASP A 136 23.70 -3.86 -10.42
CA ASP A 136 24.42 -2.90 -9.60
C ASP A 136 24.57 -1.60 -10.40
N SER A 137 24.03 -0.51 -9.85
CA SER A 137 24.30 0.85 -10.33
C SER A 137 24.04 1.08 -11.82
N GLY A 138 22.97 0.49 -12.37
CA GLY A 138 22.63 0.65 -13.79
C GLY A 138 22.88 -0.57 -14.65
N GLU A 139 23.74 -1.49 -14.20
CA GLU A 139 24.30 -2.55 -15.04
C GLU A 139 24.03 -3.95 -14.47
N THR A 140 23.75 -4.89 -15.36
CA THR A 140 23.67 -6.31 -14.98
C THR A 140 25.07 -6.88 -14.85
N TYR A 141 25.32 -7.66 -13.81
CA TYR A 141 26.60 -8.34 -13.62
C TYR A 141 26.41 -9.85 -13.43
N THR A 142 27.47 -10.59 -13.71
CA THR A 142 27.59 -12.02 -13.42
C THR A 142 29.06 -12.34 -13.16
N TYR A 143 29.35 -12.88 -11.98
CA TYR A 143 30.68 -13.33 -11.61
C TYR A 143 30.60 -14.77 -11.12
N THR A 144 31.52 -15.59 -11.60
CA THR A 144 31.57 -17.02 -11.28
C THR A 144 32.89 -17.32 -10.61
N ASP A 145 32.85 -18.19 -9.61
CA ASP A 145 34.05 -18.61 -8.91
C ASP A 145 35.05 -19.24 -9.86
N TYR A 146 36.32 -18.88 -9.65
CA TYR A 146 37.37 -19.40 -10.49
C TYR A 146 38.67 -19.60 -9.72
N CYS A 147 39.39 -20.63 -10.13
CA CYS A 147 40.75 -20.87 -9.69
C CYS A 147 41.68 -19.89 -10.37
N THR A 148 42.50 -19.18 -9.60
CA THR A 148 43.51 -18.30 -10.17
C THR A 148 44.64 -19.12 -10.82
N THR A 149 45.64 -18.44 -11.38
CA THR A 149 46.81 -19.11 -11.97
C THR A 149 47.60 -19.95 -10.97
N ASN A 150 47.43 -19.70 -9.67
CA ASN A 150 47.89 -20.58 -8.62
C ASN A 150 46.81 -21.63 -8.34
N ALA A 151 47.10 -22.89 -8.67
CA ALA A 151 46.18 -24.02 -8.54
C ALA A 151 45.69 -24.30 -7.10
N THR A 152 46.08 -23.50 -6.10
CA THR A 152 45.60 -23.58 -4.71
C THR A 152 44.78 -22.36 -4.28
N GLN A 153 44.63 -21.36 -5.15
CA GLN A 153 43.90 -20.13 -4.85
C GLN A 153 42.58 -20.07 -5.61
N LEU A 154 41.50 -19.89 -4.86
CA LEU A 154 40.14 -19.64 -5.34
C LEU A 154 39.87 -18.13 -5.19
N LEU A 155 39.29 -17.50 -6.22
CA LEU A 155 38.56 -16.25 -6.01
C LEU A 155 37.08 -16.58 -5.92
N GLU A 156 36.55 -16.42 -4.72
CA GLU A 156 35.15 -16.64 -4.40
C GLU A 156 34.38 -15.34 -4.63
N TYR A 157 33.25 -15.42 -5.32
CA TYR A 157 32.25 -14.38 -5.41
C TYR A 157 31.02 -14.79 -4.61
N TYR A 158 30.50 -13.89 -3.78
CA TYR A 158 29.36 -14.20 -2.93
C TYR A 158 28.52 -12.96 -2.63
N CYS A 159 27.25 -13.17 -2.26
CA CYS A 159 26.35 -12.07 -1.89
C CYS A 159 26.35 -11.78 -0.38
N ILE A 160 26.30 -10.50 0.00
CA ILE A 160 25.90 -10.04 1.34
C ILE A 160 24.71 -9.10 1.17
N GLY A 161 23.50 -9.58 1.44
CA GLY A 161 22.28 -8.87 1.04
C GLY A 161 22.26 -8.68 -0.48
N ASP A 162 22.01 -7.46 -0.93
CA ASP A 162 21.93 -7.11 -2.36
C ASP A 162 23.27 -6.69 -2.97
N VAL A 163 24.38 -6.82 -2.23
CA VAL A 163 25.71 -6.42 -2.69
C VAL A 163 26.57 -7.66 -2.92
N TRP A 164 27.13 -7.76 -4.13
CA TRP A 164 28.13 -8.77 -4.44
C TRP A 164 29.48 -8.41 -3.83
N ASN A 165 30.20 -9.42 -3.38
CA ASN A 165 31.54 -9.31 -2.79
C ASN A 165 32.46 -10.35 -3.44
N SER A 166 33.76 -10.18 -3.27
CA SER A 166 34.73 -11.20 -3.63
C SER A 166 35.84 -11.32 -2.61
N ILE A 167 36.32 -12.54 -2.39
CA ILE A 167 37.41 -12.81 -1.46
C ILE A 167 38.35 -13.89 -2.01
N PRO A 168 39.68 -13.69 -1.95
CA PRO A 168 40.62 -14.74 -2.27
C PRO A 168 40.71 -15.74 -1.12
N TYR A 169 40.60 -17.04 -1.43
CA TYR A 169 40.73 -18.13 -0.49
C TYR A 169 41.85 -19.10 -0.90
N ASN A 170 42.55 -19.66 0.09
CA ASN A 170 43.58 -20.66 -0.12
C ASN A 170 43.05 -22.04 0.26
N CYS A 171 42.83 -22.91 -0.73
CA CYS A 171 42.25 -24.24 -0.52
C CYS A 171 43.10 -25.10 0.42
N ASN A 172 44.41 -24.86 0.53
CA ASN A 172 45.32 -25.60 1.43
C ASN A 172 45.00 -25.44 2.93
N SER A 173 44.02 -24.60 3.29
CA SER A 173 43.62 -24.38 4.67
C SER A 173 42.50 -25.30 5.17
N ASN A 174 41.90 -26.15 4.33
CA ASN A 174 40.65 -26.87 4.66
C ASN A 174 40.63 -28.37 4.26
N ASP A 175 41.73 -29.10 4.44
CA ASP A 175 41.93 -30.51 4.01
C ASP A 175 41.86 -30.77 2.49
N THR A 176 41.31 -29.84 1.71
CA THR A 176 41.45 -29.71 0.25
C THR A 176 42.84 -29.20 -0.08
N THR A 177 43.47 -29.68 -1.17
CA THR A 177 44.85 -29.24 -1.52
C THR A 177 44.92 -28.53 -2.85
N SER A 178 43.79 -28.39 -3.54
CA SER A 178 43.76 -27.80 -4.87
C SER A 178 42.43 -27.10 -5.13
N CYS A 179 42.51 -26.02 -5.88
CA CYS A 179 41.35 -25.42 -6.54
C CYS A 179 41.19 -26.09 -7.91
N VAL A 180 40.01 -26.63 -8.17
CA VAL A 180 39.66 -27.23 -9.46
C VAL A 180 38.30 -26.72 -9.90
N ASN A 181 38.25 -26.14 -11.11
CA ASN A 181 37.02 -25.64 -11.73
C ASN A 181 36.21 -24.66 -10.85
N GLY A 182 36.88 -23.79 -10.10
CA GLY A 182 36.23 -22.78 -9.26
C GLY A 182 35.68 -23.34 -7.94
N ALA A 183 36.25 -24.42 -7.42
CA ALA A 183 35.95 -24.94 -6.09
C ALA A 183 37.20 -25.57 -5.46
N CYS A 184 37.29 -25.54 -4.14
CA CYS A 184 38.30 -26.28 -3.38
C CYS A 184 37.90 -27.74 -3.24
N ILE A 185 38.82 -28.65 -3.62
CA ILE A 185 38.64 -30.12 -3.55
C ILE A 185 39.88 -30.86 -3.06
#